data_AF-A0A1Y2URY7-F1
#
_entry.id   AF-A0A1Y2URY7-F1
#
_cell.length_a   1.000
_cell.length_b   1.000
_cell.length_c   1.000
_cell.angle_alpha   90.00
_cell.angle_beta   90.00
_cell.angle_gamma   90.00
#
_symmetry.space_group_name_H-M   'P 1'
#
loop_
_entity.id
_entity.type
_entity.pdbx_description
1 polymer ?
#
loop_
_entity_poly.entity_id
_entity_poly.type
_entity_poly.pdbx_seq_one_letter_code
_entity_poly.pdbx_strand_id
1 'polypeptide(L)'
;MKEAFTRLYATATLNERVTSYSESVSLELPQNIRDYHARIYKERDDSNYMISTFESQALIFLARTIGAKRSKSNFCYQTPLLPIVDHE
;
A
#
# COMPACT_ATOMS: atom_id res chain seq x y z
N MET A 1 -25.24 14.60 15.85
CA MET A 1 -23.96 13.85 15.72
C MET A 1 -23.13 14.56 14.67
N LYS A 2 -21.88 14.92 14.97
CA LYS A 2 -20.96 15.44 13.94
C LYS A 2 -20.66 14.25 13.02
N GLU A 3 -20.96 14.37 11.74
CA GLU A 3 -20.59 13.32 10.78
C GLU A 3 -19.09 13.08 10.89
N ALA A 4 -18.70 11.87 11.27
CA ALA A 4 -17.30 11.48 11.45
C ALA A 4 -16.63 11.17 10.10
N PHE A 5 -16.97 11.94 9.07
CA PHE A 5 -16.43 11.82 7.73
C PHE A 5 -15.91 13.19 7.29
N THR A 6 -14.59 13.27 7.11
CA THR A 6 -13.96 14.44 6.52
C THR A 6 -13.92 14.22 5.02
N ARG A 7 -14.70 14.99 4.27
CA ARG A 7 -14.63 15.02 2.80
C ARG A 7 -13.27 15.58 2.39
N LEU A 8 -12.32 14.71 2.07
CA LEU A 8 -10.95 15.09 1.69
C LEU A 8 -10.92 15.86 0.36
N TYR A 9 -11.80 15.51 -0.58
CA TYR A 9 -11.81 16.09 -1.92
C TYR A 9 -13.22 16.51 -2.36
N ALA A 10 -13.28 17.61 -3.11
CA ALA A 10 -14.53 18.19 -3.59
C ALA A 10 -15.27 17.28 -4.58
N THR A 11 -14.58 16.45 -5.36
CA THR A 11 -15.20 15.53 -6.33
C THR A 11 -14.47 14.19 -6.38
N ALA A 12 -15.15 13.14 -6.85
CA ALA A 12 -14.55 11.82 -7.05
C ALA A 12 -13.40 11.87 -8.07
N THR A 13 -13.57 12.64 -9.15
CA THR A 13 -12.53 12.87 -10.16
C THR A 13 -11.29 13.55 -9.59
N LEU A 14 -11.45 14.48 -8.64
CA LEU A 14 -10.31 15.11 -7.96
C LEU A 14 -9.58 14.09 -7.10
N ASN A 15 -10.32 13.24 -6.38
CA ASN A 15 -9.74 12.16 -5.57
C ASN A 15 -8.89 11.21 -6.42
N GLU A 16 -9.43 10.75 -7.54
CA GLU A 16 -8.71 9.88 -8.48
C GLU A 16 -7.44 10.54 -9.01
N ARG A 17 -7.53 11.79 -9.48
CA ARG A 17 -6.36 12.54 -10.00
C ARG A 17 -5.27 12.71 -8.96
N VAL A 18 -5.63 13.08 -7.74
CA VAL A 18 -4.65 13.26 -6.66
C VAL A 18 -4.03 11.92 -6.30
N THR A 19 -4.82 10.84 -6.24
CA THR A 19 -4.33 9.50 -5.95
C THR A 19 -3.34 9.02 -7.02
N SER A 20 -3.70 9.11 -8.31
CA SER A 20 -2.81 8.73 -9.41
C SER A 20 -1.53 9.57 -9.44
N TYR A 21 -1.63 10.88 -9.17
CA TYR A 21 -0.45 11.73 -9.05
C TYR A 21 0.45 11.27 -7.90
N SER A 22 -0.12 11.06 -6.71
CA SER A 22 0.61 10.59 -5.54
C SER A 22 1.28 9.23 -5.78
N GLU A 23 0.60 8.26 -6.39
CA GLU A 23 1.19 6.97 -6.76
C GLU A 23 2.39 7.12 -7.69
N SER A 24 2.31 8.05 -8.67
CA SER A 24 3.37 8.26 -9.68
C SER A 24 4.63 8.93 -9.13
N VAL A 25 4.51 9.74 -8.08
CA VAL A 25 5.64 10.45 -7.45
C VAL A 25 6.13 9.76 -6.17
N SER A 26 5.41 8.74 -5.71
CA SER A 26 5.78 7.95 -4.53
C SER A 26 6.82 6.89 -4.86
N LEU A 27 7.41 6.33 -3.82
CA LEU A 27 8.42 5.28 -3.93
C LEU A 27 7.89 4.06 -4.69
N GLU A 28 8.61 3.61 -5.71
CA GLU A 28 8.18 2.47 -6.52
C GLU A 28 8.16 1.17 -5.71
N LEU A 29 7.12 0.36 -5.92
CA LEU A 29 7.06 -0.98 -5.37
C LEU A 29 7.97 -1.93 -6.15
N PRO A 30 8.71 -2.82 -5.46
CA PRO A 30 9.38 -3.95 -6.09
C PRO A 30 8.43 -4.76 -6.99
N GLN A 31 8.91 -5.14 -8.18
CA GLN A 31 8.08 -5.79 -9.21
C GLN A 31 7.42 -7.08 -8.72
N ASN A 32 8.16 -7.89 -7.94
CA ASN A 32 7.64 -9.12 -7.33
C ASN A 32 6.42 -8.88 -6.42
N ILE A 33 6.36 -7.73 -5.73
CA ILE A 33 5.21 -7.35 -4.90
C ILE A 33 4.03 -6.96 -5.78
N ARG A 34 4.28 -6.18 -6.85
CA ARG A 34 3.24 -5.80 -7.82
C ARG A 34 2.62 -7.03 -8.49
N ASP A 35 3.45 -7.98 -8.92
CA ASP A 35 3.00 -9.21 -9.54
C ASP A 35 2.20 -10.08 -8.57
N TYR A 36 2.61 -10.13 -7.29
CA TYR A 36 1.85 -10.80 -6.23
C TYR A 36 0.46 -10.17 -6.05
N HIS A 37 0.38 -8.84 -5.94
CA HIS A 37 -0.90 -8.12 -5.85
C HIS A 37 -1.80 -8.41 -7.06
N ALA A 38 -1.24 -8.36 -8.28
CA ALA A 38 -1.98 -8.61 -9.52
C ALA A 38 -2.48 -10.06 -9.61
N ARG A 39 -1.70 -11.02 -9.11
CA ARG A 39 -2.08 -12.44 -9.07
C ARG A 39 -3.21 -12.67 -8.07
N ILE A 40 -3.07 -12.20 -6.83
CA ILE A 40 -4.08 -12.37 -5.78
C ILE A 40 -5.41 -11.71 -6.15
N TYR A 41 -5.36 -10.53 -6.78
CA TYR A 41 -6.56 -9.85 -7.28
C TYR A 41 -7.36 -10.70 -8.28
N LYS A 42 -6.69 -11.54 -9.08
CA LYS A 42 -7.33 -12.42 -10.07
C LYS A 42 -7.79 -13.76 -9.49
N GLU A 43 -7.04 -14.29 -8.52
CA GLU A 43 -7.21 -15.67 -8.05
C GLU A 43 -8.10 -15.80 -6.81
N ARG A 44 -8.31 -14.72 -6.05
CA ARG A 44 -8.99 -14.76 -4.76
C ARG A 44 -10.19 -13.81 -4.69
N ASP A 45 -11.32 -14.36 -4.24
CA ASP A 45 -12.56 -13.61 -4.01
C ASP A 45 -12.47 -12.65 -2.81
N ASP A 46 -11.57 -12.93 -1.87
CA ASP A 46 -11.29 -12.08 -0.71
C ASP A 46 -10.20 -11.03 -0.95
N SER A 47 -9.81 -10.82 -2.22
CA SER A 47 -8.77 -9.86 -2.61
C SER A 47 -9.04 -8.41 -2.19
N ASN A 48 -10.30 -8.02 -2.01
CA ASN A 48 -10.68 -6.70 -1.50
C ASN A 48 -10.28 -6.45 -0.04
N TYR A 49 -9.93 -7.49 0.73
CA TYR A 49 -9.40 -7.35 2.10
C TYR A 49 -7.88 -7.15 2.11
N MET A 50 -7.21 -7.24 0.96
CA MET A 50 -5.80 -6.96 0.82
C MET A 50 -5.54 -5.45 0.80
N ILE A 51 -4.37 -5.05 1.27
CA ILE A 51 -3.92 -3.66 1.23
C ILE A 51 -3.83 -3.22 -0.24
N SER A 52 -4.09 -1.96 -0.52
CA SER A 52 -3.85 -1.41 -1.84
C SER A 52 -2.35 -1.33 -2.15
N THR A 53 -1.99 -1.23 -3.44
CA THR A 53 -0.61 -1.00 -3.86
C THR A 53 -0.08 0.34 -3.33
N PHE A 54 -0.91 1.39 -3.30
CA PHE A 54 -0.53 2.69 -2.76
C PHE A 54 -0.21 2.63 -1.26
N GLU A 55 -1.04 1.97 -0.47
CA GLU A 55 -0.80 1.77 0.96
C GLU A 55 0.47 0.92 1.20
N SER A 56 0.77 -0.06 0.35
CA SER A 56 2.06 -0.78 0.39
C SER A 56 3.27 0.14 0.17
N GLN A 57 3.18 1.12 -0.75
CA GLN A 57 4.25 2.13 -0.94
C GLN A 57 4.48 2.93 0.35
N ALA A 58 3.39 3.38 0.98
CA ALA A 58 3.45 4.15 2.22
C ALA A 58 4.07 3.34 3.37
N LEU A 59 3.72 2.05 3.51
CA LEU A 59 4.29 1.18 4.54
C LEU A 59 5.78 0.92 4.32
N ILE A 60 6.24 0.75 3.08
CA ILE A 60 7.67 0.59 2.79
C ILE A 60 8.42 1.88 3.11
N PHE A 61 7.88 3.03 2.72
CA PHE A 61 8.45 4.32 3.08
C PHE A 61 8.55 4.47 4.61
N LEU A 62 7.49 4.12 5.35
CA LEU A 62 7.49 4.17 6.81
C LEU A 62 8.50 3.20 7.43
N ALA A 63 8.60 1.97 6.93
CA ALA A 63 9.55 0.97 7.41
C ALA A 63 11.00 1.43 7.21
N ARG A 64 11.30 2.04 6.05
CA ARG A 64 12.62 2.60 5.72
C ARG A 64 12.96 3.82 6.58
N THR A 65 12.03 4.75 6.74
CA THR A 65 12.25 5.97 7.54
C THR A 65 12.51 5.69 9.01
N ILE A 66 11.86 4.67 9.59
CA ILE A 66 12.06 4.28 10.98
C ILE A 66 13.28 3.34 11.15
N GLY A 67 13.86 2.83 10.06
CA GLY A 67 14.96 1.85 10.11
C GLY A 67 14.53 0.54 10.77
N ALA A 68 13.27 0.13 10.56
CA ALA A 68 12.67 -0.99 11.27
C ALA A 68 13.31 -2.32 10.84
N LYS A 69 14.20 -2.87 11.68
CA LYS A 69 14.84 -4.19 11.44
C LYS A 69 13.91 -5.38 11.68
N ARG A 70 12.81 -5.18 12.40
CA ARG A 70 11.79 -6.20 12.71
C ARG A 70 10.41 -5.57 12.65
N SER A 71 9.58 -6.00 11.71
CA SER A 71 8.18 -5.64 11.63
C SER A 71 7.33 -6.79 12.19
N LYS A 72 6.38 -6.47 13.07
CA LYS A 72 5.37 -7.43 13.54
C LYS A 72 4.04 -7.03 12.93
N SER A 73 3.62 -7.76 11.90
CA SER A 73 2.27 -7.68 11.37
C SER A 73 1.40 -8.69 12.13
N ASN A 74 0.27 -8.23 12.70
CA ASN A 74 -0.78 -9.12 13.19
C ASN A 74 -1.77 -9.51 12.08
N PHE A 75 -1.64 -8.91 10.89
CA PHE A 75 -2.44 -9.22 9.71
C PHE A 75 -1.66 -10.16 8.78
N CYS A 76 -2.07 -11.43 8.76
CA CYS A 76 -1.45 -12.50 7.96
C CYS A 76 -1.84 -12.45 6.46
N TYR A 77 -2.77 -11.56 6.08
CA TYR A 77 -3.28 -11.43 4.70
C TYR A 77 -2.50 -10.42 3.84
N GLN A 78 -1.67 -9.58 4.44
CA GLN A 78 -0.89 -8.57 3.72
C GLN A 78 0.48 -9.13 3.39
N THR A 79 0.73 -9.27 2.08
CA THR A 79 2.02 -9.16 1.37
C THR A 79 3.24 -9.79 2.05
N PRO A 80 4.02 -10.64 1.37
CA PRO A 80 5.31 -11.05 1.91
C PRO A 80 6.23 -9.82 1.97
N LEU A 81 6.22 -9.13 3.11
CA LEU A 81 7.28 -8.24 3.55
C LEU A 81 8.47 -9.15 3.87
N LEU A 82 9.10 -9.66 2.81
CA LEU A 82 10.42 -10.25 2.88
C LEU A 82 11.33 -9.27 3.62
N PRO A 83 12.32 -9.77 4.38
CA PRO A 83 13.28 -8.89 5.04
C PRO A 83 13.81 -7.93 3.99
N ILE A 84 13.71 -6.62 4.27
CA ILE A 84 14.41 -5.57 3.53
C ILE A 84 15.90 -5.84 3.83
N VAL A 85 16.48 -6.78 3.09
CA VAL A 85 17.91 -7.00 3.06
C VAL A 85 18.42 -5.97 2.07
N ASP A 86 18.85 -4.84 2.62
CA ASP A 86 19.76 -3.95 1.91
C ASP A 86 21.01 -4.79 1.61
N HIS A 87 21.16 -5.20 0.35
CA HIS A 87 22.44 -5.62 -0.19
C HIS A 87 23.15 -4.35 -0.63
N GLU A 88 23.97 -3.80 0.27
CA GLU A 88 25.27 -3.14 0.03
C GLU A 88 26.00 -2.93 1.35
#